data_AF-A0A087E8Q1-F1
#
_entry.id   AF-A0A087E8Q1-F1
#
_cell.length_a   1.000
_cell.length_b   1.000
_cell.length_c   1.000
_cell.angle_alpha   90.00
_cell.angle_beta   90.00
_cell.angle_gamma   90.00
#
_symmetry.space_group_name_H-M   'P 1'
#
loop_
_entity.id
_entity.type
_entity.pdbx_description
1 polymer ?
#
loop_
_entity_poly.entity_id
_entity_poly.type
_entity_poly.pdbx_seq_one_letter_code
_entity_poly.pdbx_strand_id
1 'polypeptide(L)'
;MVDLLTQIATSLRKDVDSLLAAPVFENSDGELSQVRAAAAVQAKTGQLVATAVQNARGAGYTWQQIGDALGVSRQAAFQRFGKPIDPRTGAVMNTAPLPQAVSIAESIIDDLAHSRWELVVQRFDSVVAQRLNAEGLAAAWAQVIATVGAFDHHGEVKAIRAVDVTITNTPLAFEAGDYIARITFHDDASIAGLFILNPEVAR
;
A
#
# COMPACT_ATOMS: atom_id res chain seq x y z
N MET A 1 5.52 31.65 7.58
CA MET A 1 5.27 30.20 7.34
C MET A 1 4.95 30.08 5.87
N VAL A 2 5.89 29.61 5.04
CA VAL A 2 5.67 29.56 3.57
C VAL A 2 4.66 28.45 3.28
N ASP A 3 3.59 28.78 2.57
CA ASP A 3 2.53 27.87 2.13
C ASP A 3 3.13 26.62 1.44
N LEU A 4 2.67 25.42 1.82
CA LEU A 4 3.18 24.13 1.33
C LEU A 4 3.11 24.05 -0.20
N LEU A 5 2.05 24.58 -0.80
CA LEU A 5 1.88 24.63 -2.25
C LEU A 5 2.99 25.48 -2.90
N THR A 6 3.31 26.62 -2.29
CA THR A 6 4.41 27.50 -2.73
C THR A 6 5.78 26.82 -2.64
N GLN A 7 6.01 25.99 -1.61
CA GLN A 7 7.25 25.23 -1.45
C GLN A 7 7.40 24.15 -2.54
N ILE A 8 6.34 23.36 -2.79
CA ILE A 8 6.40 22.31 -3.82
C ILE A 8 6.56 22.95 -5.21
N ALA A 9 5.89 24.07 -5.50
CA ALA A 9 6.04 24.79 -6.77
C ALA A 9 7.46 25.33 -6.98
N THR A 10 8.07 25.85 -5.91
CA THR A 10 9.47 26.32 -5.95
C THR A 10 10.45 25.18 -6.18
N SER A 11 10.23 24.02 -5.56
CA SER A 11 11.04 22.83 -5.81
C SER A 11 10.86 22.28 -7.23
N LEU A 12 9.64 22.27 -7.75
CA LEU A 12 9.35 21.82 -9.11
C LEU A 12 10.09 22.67 -10.14
N ARG A 13 10.07 23.99 -9.99
CA ARG A 13 10.82 24.92 -10.85
C ARG A 13 12.31 24.56 -10.89
N LYS A 14 12.93 24.33 -9.74
CA LYS A 14 14.35 23.97 -9.64
C LYS A 14 14.68 22.67 -10.36
N ASP A 15 13.80 21.67 -10.28
CA ASP A 15 14.01 20.38 -10.94
C ASP A 15 13.85 20.49 -12.47
N VAL A 16 12.90 21.32 -12.93
CA VAL A 16 12.72 21.62 -14.35
C VAL A 16 13.91 22.42 -14.90
N ASP A 17 14.42 23.40 -14.14
CA ASP A 17 15.62 24.15 -14.54
C ASP A 17 16.85 23.23 -14.62
N SER A 18 16.95 22.25 -13.71
CA SER A 18 18.03 21.25 -13.71
C SER A 18 17.94 20.30 -14.93
N LEU A 19 16.72 19.95 -15.35
CA LEU A 19 16.47 19.19 -16.58
C LEU A 19 16.93 19.94 -17.84
N LEU A 20 16.71 21.27 -17.87
CA LEU A 20 17.08 22.12 -18.99
C LEU A 20 18.58 22.46 -19.02
N ALA A 21 19.28 22.37 -17.88
CA ALA A 21 20.69 22.69 -17.74
C ALA A 21 21.64 21.48 -17.92
N ALA A 22 21.12 20.26 -18.03
CA ALA A 22 21.95 19.06 -18.20
C ALA A 22 22.62 19.04 -19.60
N PRO A 23 23.95 18.81 -19.72
CA PRO A 23 24.64 18.80 -21.00
C PRO A 23 24.12 17.67 -21.90
N VAL A 24 23.77 18.02 -23.13
CA VAL A 24 23.09 17.17 -24.13
C VAL A 24 23.98 16.06 -24.73
N PHE A 25 25.20 15.81 -24.23
CA PHE A 25 26.11 14.83 -24.85
C PHE A 25 26.86 13.98 -23.82
N GLU A 26 26.40 12.74 -23.61
CA GLU A 26 27.11 11.48 -23.94
C GLU A 26 26.46 10.24 -23.26
N ASN A 27 26.15 9.22 -24.08
CA ASN A 27 25.77 7.83 -23.76
C ASN A 27 24.34 7.52 -23.27
N SER A 28 23.93 6.26 -23.48
CA SER A 28 22.61 5.64 -23.26
C SER A 28 22.00 5.81 -21.86
N ASP A 29 22.82 6.21 -20.87
CA ASP A 29 22.37 6.63 -19.54
C ASP A 29 21.68 8.00 -19.54
N GLY A 30 21.89 8.81 -20.59
CA GLY A 30 21.24 10.10 -20.82
C GLY A 30 19.73 9.99 -21.07
N GLU A 31 19.30 9.01 -21.86
CA GLU A 31 17.88 8.81 -22.16
C GLU A 31 17.12 8.29 -20.94
N LEU A 32 17.68 7.31 -20.21
CA LEU A 32 17.08 6.80 -18.97
C LEU A 32 17.12 7.83 -17.83
N SER A 33 18.14 8.69 -17.76
CA SER A 33 18.18 9.78 -16.79
C SER A 33 17.15 10.87 -17.10
N GLN A 34 16.93 11.19 -18.38
CA GLN A 34 15.83 12.05 -18.80
C GLN A 34 14.46 11.47 -18.42
N VAL A 35 14.23 10.16 -18.63
CA VAL A 35 13.00 9.48 -18.21
C VAL A 35 12.81 9.56 -16.69
N ARG A 36 13.86 9.28 -15.89
CA ARG A 36 13.79 9.38 -14.41
C ARG A 36 13.49 10.80 -13.95
N ALA A 37 14.10 11.79 -14.58
CA ALA A 37 13.88 13.19 -14.22
C ALA A 37 12.47 13.66 -14.63
N ALA A 38 11.95 13.24 -15.79
CA ALA A 38 10.56 13.48 -16.18
C ALA A 38 9.57 12.81 -15.21
N ALA A 39 9.84 11.58 -14.77
CA ALA A 39 9.02 10.88 -13.76
C ALA A 39 9.04 11.62 -12.40
N ALA A 40 10.18 12.17 -11.99
CA ALA A 40 10.29 12.97 -10.77
C ALA A 40 9.46 14.26 -10.85
N VAL A 41 9.50 14.96 -11.99
CA VAL A 41 8.67 16.14 -12.28
C VAL A 41 7.18 15.78 -12.26
N GLN A 42 6.79 14.65 -12.87
CA GLN A 42 5.42 14.16 -12.85
C GLN A 42 4.94 13.85 -11.43
N ALA A 43 5.76 13.18 -10.62
CA ALA A 43 5.43 12.88 -9.22
C ALA A 43 5.19 14.15 -8.39
N LYS A 44 6.07 15.15 -8.52
CA LYS A 44 5.93 16.44 -7.82
C LYS A 44 4.73 17.25 -8.30
N THR A 45 4.44 17.20 -9.60
CA THR A 45 3.22 17.81 -10.16
C THR A 45 1.96 17.14 -9.57
N GLY A 46 1.98 15.81 -9.43
CA GLY A 46 0.92 15.07 -8.73
C GLY A 46 0.71 15.53 -7.28
N GLN A 47 1.80 15.76 -6.54
CA GLN A 47 1.74 16.28 -5.16
C GLN A 47 1.19 17.71 -5.10
N LEU A 48 1.56 18.58 -6.04
CA LEU A 48 1.00 19.93 -6.16
C LEU A 48 -0.51 19.90 -6.37
N VAL A 49 -0.98 19.11 -7.32
CA VAL A 49 -2.41 18.97 -7.61
C VAL A 49 -3.15 18.42 -6.39
N ALA A 50 -2.62 17.38 -5.73
CA ALA A 50 -3.23 16.83 -4.52
C ALA A 50 -3.32 17.86 -3.39
N THR A 51 -2.27 18.67 -3.19
CA THR A 51 -2.23 19.75 -2.17
C THR A 51 -3.24 20.84 -2.51
N ALA A 52 -3.32 21.27 -3.76
CA ALA A 52 -4.30 22.26 -4.21
C ALA A 52 -5.75 21.77 -4.01
N VAL A 53 -6.02 20.50 -4.32
CA VAL A 53 -7.32 19.87 -4.09
C VAL A 53 -7.66 19.80 -2.60
N GLN A 54 -6.70 19.45 -1.73
CA GLN A 54 -6.88 19.45 -0.27
C GLN A 54 -7.21 20.86 0.24
N ASN A 55 -6.47 21.88 -0.21
CA ASN A 55 -6.73 23.28 0.14
C ASN A 55 -8.12 23.73 -0.32
N ALA A 56 -8.54 23.40 -1.55
CA ALA A 56 -9.86 23.70 -2.07
C ALA A 56 -10.97 23.01 -1.26
N ARG A 57 -10.79 21.74 -0.88
CA ARG A 57 -11.73 21.04 0.02
C ARG A 57 -11.79 21.70 1.39
N GLY A 58 -10.66 22.09 1.96
CA GLY A 58 -10.58 22.80 3.24
C GLY A 58 -11.26 24.18 3.22
N ALA A 59 -11.24 24.85 2.08
CA ALA A 59 -11.96 26.11 1.84
C ALA A 59 -13.45 25.94 1.53
N GLY A 60 -13.98 24.70 1.51
CA GLY A 60 -15.41 24.42 1.35
C GLY A 60 -15.87 24.17 -0.09
N TYR A 61 -14.98 24.13 -1.08
CA TYR A 61 -15.36 23.83 -2.47
C TYR A 61 -15.84 22.38 -2.63
N THR A 62 -16.89 22.18 -3.43
CA THR A 62 -17.47 20.86 -3.67
C THR A 62 -16.63 20.01 -4.63
N TRP A 63 -16.81 18.68 -4.59
CA TRP A 63 -16.17 17.78 -5.56
C TRP A 63 -16.57 18.04 -7.01
N GLN A 64 -17.75 18.64 -7.24
CA GLN A 64 -18.16 19.08 -8.57
C GLN A 64 -17.24 20.19 -9.06
N GLN A 65 -17.13 21.28 -8.29
CA GLN A 65 -16.28 22.43 -8.64
C GLN A 65 -14.80 22.05 -8.82
N ILE A 66 -14.31 21.11 -8.00
CA ILE A 66 -12.95 20.59 -8.11
C ILE A 66 -12.79 19.73 -9.37
N GLY A 67 -13.77 18.88 -9.70
CA GLY A 67 -13.77 18.11 -10.95
C GLY A 67 -13.75 19.03 -12.18
N ASP A 68 -14.62 20.05 -12.18
CA ASP A 68 -14.71 21.05 -13.25
C ASP A 68 -13.36 21.77 -13.44
N ALA A 69 -12.70 22.18 -12.36
CA ALA A 69 -11.38 22.82 -12.40
C ALA A 69 -10.26 21.88 -12.89
N LEU A 70 -10.37 20.57 -12.63
CA LEU A 70 -9.42 19.56 -13.07
C LEU A 70 -9.72 19.01 -14.47
N GLY A 71 -10.84 19.38 -15.08
CA GLY A 71 -11.30 18.82 -16.36
C GLY A 71 -11.73 17.35 -16.28
N VAL A 72 -12.15 16.88 -15.10
CA VAL A 72 -12.61 15.50 -14.88
C VAL A 72 -13.99 15.48 -14.25
N SER A 73 -14.69 14.34 -14.30
CA SER A 73 -15.98 14.21 -13.63
C SER A 73 -15.84 14.35 -12.11
N ARG A 74 -16.91 14.78 -11.43
CA ARG A 74 -17.00 14.80 -9.94
C ARG A 74 -16.58 13.47 -9.32
N GLN A 75 -17.04 12.37 -9.90
CA GLN A 75 -16.74 11.03 -9.42
C GLN A 75 -15.25 10.70 -9.60
N ALA A 76 -14.66 11.04 -10.75
CA ALA A 76 -13.23 10.84 -10.99
C ALA A 76 -12.37 11.68 -10.03
N ALA A 77 -12.77 12.92 -9.74
CA ALA A 77 -12.10 13.76 -8.74
C ALA A 77 -12.20 13.16 -7.33
N PHE A 78 -13.40 12.71 -6.92
CA PHE A 78 -13.60 12.08 -5.62
C PHE A 78 -12.82 10.76 -5.47
N GLN A 79 -12.82 9.91 -6.50
CA GLN A 79 -12.05 8.65 -6.47
C GLN A 79 -10.55 8.91 -6.38
N ARG A 80 -10.05 9.94 -7.07
CA ARG A 80 -8.61 10.24 -7.13
C ARG A 80 -8.08 10.99 -5.92
N PHE A 81 -8.89 11.86 -5.29
CA PHE A 81 -8.43 12.77 -4.25
C PHE A 81 -9.28 12.80 -2.98
N GLY A 82 -10.45 12.14 -2.99
CA GLY A 82 -11.32 12.05 -1.83
C GLY A 82 -10.78 11.08 -0.79
N LYS A 83 -10.98 11.43 0.48
CA LYS A 83 -10.95 10.45 1.57
C LYS A 83 -12.34 9.83 1.64
N PRO A 84 -12.48 8.49 1.58
CA PRO A 84 -13.75 7.85 1.85
C PRO A 84 -14.32 8.37 3.18
N ILE A 85 -15.57 8.81 3.17
CA ILE A 85 -16.29 9.22 4.38
C ILE A 85 -17.16 8.03 4.73
N ASP A 86 -17.15 7.62 6.00
CA ASP A 86 -18.07 6.59 6.47
C ASP A 86 -19.51 7.11 6.34
N PRO A 87 -20.35 6.50 5.48
CA PRO A 87 -21.72 6.96 5.26
C PRO A 87 -22.61 6.80 6.50
N ARG A 88 -22.18 6.02 7.50
CA ARG A 88 -22.92 5.73 8.74
C ARG A 88 -22.62 6.71 9.87
N THR A 89 -21.43 7.29 9.88
CA THR A 89 -20.95 8.16 10.97
C THR A 89 -20.55 9.56 10.52
N GLY A 90 -20.37 9.79 9.22
CA GLY A 90 -19.90 11.07 8.67
C GLY A 90 -18.43 11.39 8.97
N ALA A 91 -17.72 10.48 9.64
CA ALA A 91 -16.31 10.64 9.96
C ALA A 91 -15.44 10.39 8.72
N VAL A 92 -14.32 11.11 8.64
CA VAL A 92 -13.28 10.84 7.65
C VAL A 92 -12.71 9.46 7.97
N MET A 93 -12.81 8.49 7.05
CA MET A 93 -12.22 7.17 7.28
C MET A 93 -10.71 7.33 7.45
N ASN A 94 -10.15 6.65 8.43
CA ASN A 94 -8.70 6.50 8.51
C ASN A 94 -8.27 5.72 7.26
N THR A 95 -7.51 6.36 6.37
CA THR A 95 -6.99 5.75 5.13
C THR A 95 -5.55 5.25 5.30
N ALA A 96 -4.93 5.48 6.45
CA ALA A 96 -3.58 5.01 6.73
C ALA A 96 -3.65 3.54 7.20
N PRO A 97 -2.80 2.66 6.65
CA PRO A 97 -2.60 1.32 7.21
C PRO A 97 -2.15 1.40 8.67
N LEU A 98 -2.48 0.37 9.46
CA LEU A 98 -1.99 0.21 10.81
C LEU A 98 -0.45 0.25 10.81
N PRO A 99 0.21 1.16 11.57
CA PRO A 99 1.66 1.38 11.47
C PRO A 99 2.51 0.12 11.67
N GLN A 100 2.10 -0.74 12.60
CA GLN A 100 2.79 -1.98 12.94
C GLN A 100 2.39 -3.20 12.07
N ALA A 101 1.46 -3.05 11.11
CA ALA A 101 1.01 -4.20 10.32
C ALA A 101 2.12 -4.85 9.50
N VAL A 102 3.05 -4.03 8.96
CA VAL A 102 4.20 -4.53 8.19
C VAL A 102 5.09 -5.43 9.05
N SER A 103 5.56 -4.92 10.20
CA SER A 103 6.46 -5.68 11.07
C SER A 103 5.80 -6.89 11.71
N ILE A 104 4.50 -6.83 12.03
CA ILE A 104 3.76 -8.00 12.50
C ILE A 104 3.66 -9.04 11.38
N ALA A 105 3.34 -8.64 10.14
CA ALA A 105 3.24 -9.58 9.04
C ALA A 105 4.57 -10.28 8.73
N GLU A 106 5.70 -9.56 8.79
CA GLU A 106 7.04 -10.14 8.68
C GLU A 106 7.28 -11.17 9.79
N SER A 107 6.97 -10.83 11.04
CA SER A 107 7.10 -11.76 12.17
C SER A 107 6.23 -13.01 12.01
N ILE A 108 5.00 -12.87 11.50
CA ILE A 108 4.12 -14.02 11.25
C ILE A 108 4.71 -14.94 10.19
N ILE A 109 5.25 -14.39 9.10
CA ILE A 109 5.87 -15.21 8.05
C ILE A 109 7.10 -15.93 8.59
N ASP A 110 7.91 -15.26 9.41
CA ASP A 110 9.04 -15.86 10.10
C ASP A 110 8.61 -16.99 11.06
N ASP A 111 7.54 -16.78 11.83
CA ASP A 111 6.97 -17.80 12.71
C ASP A 111 6.43 -19.00 11.91
N LEU A 112 5.79 -18.78 10.75
CA LEU A 112 5.33 -19.85 9.86
C LEU A 112 6.51 -20.66 9.30
N ALA A 113 7.54 -19.99 8.80
CA ALA A 113 8.73 -20.63 8.25
C ALA A 113 9.46 -21.48 9.30
N HIS A 114 9.47 -21.04 10.56
CA HIS A 114 10.10 -21.74 11.67
C HIS A 114 9.16 -22.67 12.46
N SER A 115 7.98 -22.96 11.92
CA SER A 115 6.99 -23.85 12.55
C SER A 115 6.55 -23.45 13.97
N ARG A 116 6.53 -22.15 14.26
CA ARG A 116 6.11 -21.57 15.55
C ARG A 116 4.62 -21.24 15.57
N TRP A 117 3.78 -22.26 15.34
CA TRP A 117 2.33 -22.12 15.14
C TRP A 117 1.59 -21.43 16.29
N GLU A 118 1.98 -21.73 17.53
CA GLU A 118 1.36 -21.16 18.72
C GLU A 118 1.52 -19.63 18.79
N LEU A 119 2.66 -19.09 18.33
CA LEU A 119 2.89 -17.64 18.30
C LEU A 119 1.98 -16.95 17.27
N VAL A 120 1.70 -17.62 16.15
CA VAL A 120 0.78 -17.12 15.12
C VAL A 120 -0.66 -17.11 15.64
N VAL A 121 -1.11 -18.22 16.23
CA VAL A 121 -2.50 -18.37 16.72
C VAL A 121 -2.80 -17.42 17.88
N GLN A 122 -1.83 -17.11 18.74
CA GLN A 122 -1.99 -16.12 19.80
C GLN A 122 -2.30 -14.70 19.29
N ARG A 123 -1.99 -14.41 18.02
CA ARG A 123 -2.29 -13.12 17.38
C ARG A 123 -3.67 -13.08 16.73
N PHE A 124 -4.34 -14.22 16.59
CA PHE A 124 -5.66 -14.29 15.99
C PHE A 124 -6.71 -13.65 16.89
N ASP A 125 -7.71 -13.03 16.26
CA ASP A 125 -8.90 -12.62 16.98
C ASP A 125 -9.68 -13.85 17.50
N SER A 126 -10.65 -13.60 18.38
CA SER A 126 -11.44 -14.68 19.00
C SER A 126 -12.23 -15.54 17.99
N VAL A 127 -12.56 -15.01 16.82
CA VAL A 127 -13.33 -15.71 15.78
C VAL A 127 -12.42 -16.60 14.95
N VAL A 128 -11.26 -16.10 14.55
CA VAL A 128 -10.26 -16.85 13.78
C VAL A 128 -9.64 -17.94 14.64
N ALA A 129 -9.31 -17.64 15.90
CA ALA A 129 -8.73 -18.63 16.82
C ALA A 129 -9.65 -19.84 17.06
N GLN A 130 -10.98 -19.67 16.99
CA GLN A 130 -11.94 -20.78 17.08
C GLN A 130 -11.96 -21.67 15.83
N ARG A 131 -11.52 -21.14 14.67
CA ARG A 131 -11.61 -21.83 13.38
C ARG A 131 -10.27 -22.40 12.91
N LEU A 132 -9.18 -21.74 13.26
CA LEU A 132 -7.83 -22.10 12.85
C LEU A 132 -6.91 -22.13 14.07
N ASN A 133 -6.74 -23.32 14.62
CA ASN A 133 -5.81 -23.58 15.71
C ASN A 133 -4.41 -23.95 15.18
N ALA A 134 -3.46 -24.19 16.09
CA ALA A 134 -2.07 -24.46 15.72
C ALA A 134 -1.91 -25.70 14.84
N GLU A 135 -2.68 -26.76 15.12
CA GLU A 135 -2.68 -28.00 14.33
C GLU A 135 -3.23 -27.77 12.91
N GLY A 136 -4.35 -27.06 12.79
CA GLY A 136 -4.93 -26.71 11.49
C GLY A 136 -4.02 -25.82 10.66
N LEU A 137 -3.32 -24.88 11.31
CA LEU A 137 -2.32 -24.02 10.66
C LEU A 137 -1.12 -24.83 10.17
N ALA A 138 -0.60 -25.74 10.99
CA ALA A 138 0.50 -26.64 10.63
C ALA A 138 0.12 -27.53 9.44
N ALA A 139 -1.09 -28.10 9.45
CA ALA A 139 -1.59 -28.92 8.36
C ALA A 139 -1.73 -28.13 7.05
N ALA A 140 -2.26 -26.90 7.12
CA ALA A 140 -2.38 -26.02 5.96
C ALA A 140 -1.00 -25.65 5.37
N TRP A 141 -0.03 -25.32 6.22
CA TRP A 141 1.34 -25.00 5.77
C TRP A 141 2.02 -26.23 5.16
N ALA A 142 1.88 -27.41 5.77
CA ALA A 142 2.41 -28.66 5.23
C ALA A 142 1.84 -28.97 3.83
N GLN A 143 0.56 -28.67 3.60
CA GLN A 143 -0.06 -28.82 2.28
C GLN A 143 0.57 -27.89 1.22
N VAL A 144 0.91 -26.65 1.59
CA VAL A 144 1.61 -25.70 0.71
C VAL A 144 3.00 -26.24 0.36
N ILE A 145 3.79 -26.63 1.37
CA ILE A 145 5.14 -27.17 1.18
C ILE A 145 5.10 -28.46 0.32
N ALA A 146 4.13 -29.34 0.53
CA ALA A 146 3.97 -30.55 -0.28
C ALA A 146 3.65 -30.24 -1.76
N THR A 147 3.07 -29.07 -2.04
CA THR A 147 2.67 -28.66 -3.39
C THR A 147 3.79 -27.95 -4.13
N VAL A 148 4.48 -27.01 -3.48
CA VAL A 148 5.46 -26.11 -4.13
C VAL A 148 6.87 -26.17 -3.55
N GLY A 149 7.16 -27.15 -2.68
CA GLY A 149 8.47 -27.35 -2.09
C GLY A 149 8.75 -26.43 -0.91
N ALA A 150 10.00 -26.43 -0.46
CA ALA A 150 10.42 -25.67 0.72
C ALA A 150 10.25 -24.16 0.53
N PHE A 151 9.95 -23.47 1.62
CA PHE A 151 9.97 -22.00 1.66
C PHE A 151 11.42 -21.50 1.57
N ASP A 152 11.66 -20.52 0.71
CA ASP A 152 12.99 -19.91 0.53
C ASP A 152 13.06 -18.55 1.20
N HIS A 153 12.28 -17.58 0.72
CA HIS A 153 12.25 -16.22 1.26
C HIS A 153 10.91 -15.51 1.00
N HIS A 154 10.71 -14.35 1.62
CA HIS A 154 9.58 -13.46 1.31
C HIS A 154 10.06 -12.15 0.68
N GLY A 155 9.22 -11.57 -0.16
CA GLY A 155 9.40 -10.24 -0.72
C GLY A 155 8.95 -9.12 0.21
N GLU A 156 8.83 -7.92 -0.33
CA GLU A 156 8.35 -6.73 0.40
C GLU A 156 6.90 -6.90 0.85
N VAL A 157 6.64 -6.61 2.12
CA VAL A 157 5.28 -6.54 2.66
C VAL A 157 4.61 -5.24 2.26
N LYS A 158 3.48 -5.32 1.55
CA LYS A 158 2.68 -4.15 1.19
C LYS A 158 1.43 -4.09 2.05
N ALA A 159 1.29 -3.01 2.82
CA ALA A 159 0.11 -2.75 3.65
C ALA A 159 -0.85 -1.75 2.96
N ILE A 160 -2.13 -2.08 2.92
CA ILE A 160 -3.20 -1.21 2.44
C ILE A 160 -4.29 -1.11 3.49
N ARG A 161 -4.89 0.08 3.60
CA ARG A 161 -6.09 0.27 4.42
C ARG A 161 -7.32 -0.03 3.57
N ALA A 162 -8.15 -0.95 4.03
CA ALA A 162 -9.41 -1.32 3.41
C ALA A 162 -10.55 -1.02 4.39
N VAL A 163 -11.14 0.17 4.27
CA VAL A 163 -12.26 0.66 5.09
C VAL A 163 -11.93 0.59 6.60
N ASP A 164 -12.24 -0.53 7.26
CA ASP A 164 -12.09 -0.72 8.71
C ASP A 164 -10.95 -1.67 9.09
N VAL A 165 -10.23 -2.24 8.13
CA VAL A 165 -9.14 -3.19 8.38
C VAL A 165 -7.88 -2.82 7.62
N THR A 166 -6.73 -3.25 8.12
CA THR A 166 -5.47 -3.19 7.38
C THR A 166 -5.20 -4.55 6.76
N ILE A 167 -4.92 -4.58 5.46
CA ILE A 167 -4.58 -5.81 4.74
C ILE A 167 -3.12 -5.71 4.33
N THR A 168 -2.32 -6.72 4.64
CA THR A 168 -0.99 -6.89 4.08
C THR A 168 -1.01 -7.96 3.01
N ASN A 169 -0.21 -7.76 1.97
CA ASN A 169 0.12 -8.77 0.97
C ASN A 169 1.64 -8.90 0.92
N THR A 170 2.14 -10.11 1.11
CA THR A 170 3.56 -10.42 1.06
C THR A 170 3.81 -11.53 0.04
N PRO A 171 4.60 -11.28 -1.01
CA PRO A 171 5.08 -12.34 -1.89
C PRO A 171 5.93 -13.35 -1.12
N LEU A 172 5.68 -14.64 -1.32
CA LEU A 172 6.42 -15.76 -0.75
C LEU A 172 7.01 -16.56 -1.91
N ALA A 173 8.32 -16.81 -1.88
CA ALA A 173 9.01 -17.65 -2.85
C ALA A 173 9.24 -19.05 -2.24
N PHE A 174 8.91 -20.08 -3.02
CA PHE A 174 9.17 -21.48 -2.73
C PHE A 174 9.95 -22.13 -3.87
N GLU A 175 10.51 -23.32 -3.64
CA GLU A 175 11.34 -24.04 -4.63
C GLU A 175 10.68 -24.22 -6.01
N ALA A 176 9.37 -24.46 -6.04
CA ALA A 176 8.62 -24.79 -7.25
C ALA A 176 7.43 -23.85 -7.50
N GLY A 177 7.41 -22.65 -6.89
CA GLY A 177 6.41 -21.64 -7.19
C GLY A 177 6.29 -20.52 -6.16
N ASP A 178 5.51 -19.49 -6.52
CA ASP A 178 5.28 -18.32 -5.67
C ASP A 178 3.86 -18.33 -5.10
N TYR A 179 3.70 -17.77 -3.90
CA TYR A 179 2.41 -17.49 -3.26
C TYR A 179 2.36 -16.06 -2.72
N ILE A 180 1.18 -15.61 -2.34
CA ILE A 180 0.98 -14.37 -1.58
C ILE A 180 0.43 -14.73 -0.20
N ALA A 181 1.13 -14.35 0.86
CA ALA A 181 0.55 -14.29 2.20
C ALA A 181 -0.29 -13.03 2.32
N ARG A 182 -1.59 -13.19 2.57
CA ARG A 182 -2.51 -12.11 2.86
C ARG A 182 -2.93 -12.16 4.32
N ILE A 183 -2.66 -11.10 5.07
CA ILE A 183 -3.03 -10.98 6.48
C ILE A 183 -3.94 -9.78 6.65
N THR A 184 -5.07 -9.99 7.34
CA THR A 184 -6.03 -8.92 7.65
C THR A 184 -5.96 -8.61 9.14
N PHE A 185 -5.82 -7.34 9.47
CA PHE A 185 -5.70 -6.82 10.83
C PHE A 185 -6.87 -5.93 11.18
N HIS A 186 -7.39 -6.12 12.39
CA HIS A 186 -8.20 -5.11 13.08
C HIS A 186 -7.32 -3.94 13.56
N ASP A 187 -7.96 -2.87 14.01
CA ASP A 187 -7.26 -1.68 14.52
C ASP A 187 -6.49 -1.93 15.83
N ASP A 188 -6.88 -2.96 16.59
CA ASP A 188 -6.17 -3.41 17.79
C ASP A 188 -4.95 -4.31 17.48
N ALA A 189 -4.63 -4.46 16.19
CA ALA A 189 -3.57 -5.32 15.66
C ALA A 189 -3.82 -6.84 15.79
N SER A 190 -5.01 -7.27 16.22
CA SER A 190 -5.38 -8.68 16.14
C SER A 190 -5.67 -9.10 14.69
N ILE A 191 -5.37 -10.36 14.38
CA ILE A 191 -5.50 -10.90 13.03
C ILE A 191 -6.92 -11.41 12.82
N ALA A 192 -7.63 -10.78 11.89
CA ALA A 192 -8.96 -11.14 11.43
C ALA A 192 -8.96 -12.20 10.31
N GLY A 193 -7.79 -12.48 9.73
CA GLY A 193 -7.64 -13.52 8.72
C GLY A 193 -6.20 -13.68 8.23
N LEU A 194 -5.84 -14.91 7.89
CA LEU A 194 -4.57 -15.29 7.29
C LEU A 194 -4.85 -16.24 6.12
N PHE A 195 -4.33 -15.91 4.95
CA PHE A 195 -4.51 -16.70 3.73
C PHE A 195 -3.18 -16.84 2.98
N ILE A 196 -2.94 -18.01 2.41
CA ILE A 196 -1.86 -18.27 1.45
C ILE A 196 -2.52 -18.46 0.08
N LEU A 197 -2.33 -17.50 -0.81
CA LEU A 197 -3.07 -17.37 -2.07
C LEU A 197 -2.13 -17.59 -3.26
N ASN A 198 -2.61 -18.28 -4.29
CA ASN A 198 -1.91 -18.30 -5.57
C ASN A 198 -1.88 -16.85 -6.14
N PRO A 199 -0.76 -16.38 -6.71
CA PRO A 199 -0.63 -15.02 -7.25
C PRO A 199 -1.72 -14.65 -8.28
N GLU A 200 -2.22 -15.63 -9.03
CA GLU A 200 -3.31 -15.41 -10.01
C GLU A 200 -4.63 -15.01 -9.35
N VAL A 201 -4.89 -15.51 -8.15
CA VAL A 201 -6.12 -15.25 -7.36
C VAL A 201 -5.95 -14.02 -6.46
N ALA A 202 -4.71 -13.58 -6.23
CA ALA A 202 -4.40 -12.47 -5.33
C ALA A 202 -4.60 -11.06 -5.95
N ARG A 203 -4.94 -10.97 -7.25
CA ARG A 203 -5.13 -9.71 -7.99
C ARG A 203 -6.29 -8.85 -7.50
#